data_AF-A0A6N3Z5S6-F1
#
_entry.id   AF-A0A6N3Z5S6-F1
#
_cell.length_a   1.000
_cell.length_b   1.000
_cell.length_c   1.000
_cell.angle_alpha   90.00
_cell.angle_beta   90.00
_cell.angle_gamma   90.00
#
_symmetry.space_group_name_H-M   'P 1'
#
loop_
_entity.id
_entity.type
_entity.pdbx_description
1 polymer ?
#
loop_
_entity_poly.entity_id
_entity_poly.type
_entity_poly.pdbx_seq_one_letter_code
_entity_poly.pdbx_strand_id
1 'polypeptide(L)'
;MKLIEDSEIIQQLSEHLNSLLSVADFDRKNDESASPSFNFKSDDPFFLPIDEPLKGTIYRSSYKKLICELIKRIQIPESCIDIFRSEFDDELVMIFLVSLKDLTQIVTVEEHEKGYIVHCPIMISDLIMPVLSRLHSEVTYTFGEFSSYIEALDGNTNSLFLNAKGCNAVSQFVQMFVADELGIPERPVYQNAVVI
;
A
#
# COMPACT_ATOMS: atom_id res chain seq x y z
N MET A 1 -13.78 -11.52 -10.91
CA MET A 1 -13.90 -10.54 -9.82
C MET A 1 -12.48 -10.08 -9.54
N LYS A 2 -12.20 -8.79 -9.62
CA LYS A 2 -10.81 -8.32 -9.37
C LYS A 2 -10.50 -8.49 -7.89
N LEU A 3 -9.25 -8.82 -7.55
CA LEU A 3 -8.81 -9.00 -6.14
C LEU A 3 -9.12 -7.77 -5.27
N ILE A 4 -9.01 -6.58 -5.86
CA ILE A 4 -9.28 -5.30 -5.19
C ILE A 4 -10.77 -5.00 -4.94
N GLU A 5 -11.67 -5.84 -5.44
CA GLU A 5 -13.12 -5.74 -5.20
C GLU A 5 -13.55 -6.64 -4.03
N ASP A 6 -12.66 -7.53 -3.57
CA ASP A 6 -12.90 -8.38 -2.42
C ASP A 6 -12.57 -7.62 -1.13
N SER A 7 -13.61 -7.22 -0.41
CA SER A 7 -13.46 -6.46 0.83
C SER A 7 -12.74 -7.24 1.94
N GLU A 8 -12.86 -8.57 1.97
CA GLU A 8 -12.24 -9.41 3.00
C GLU A 8 -10.73 -9.49 2.76
N ILE A 9 -10.31 -9.70 1.51
CA ILE A 9 -8.89 -9.70 1.14
C ILE A 9 -8.24 -8.35 1.42
N ILE A 10 -8.91 -7.25 1.04
CA ILE A 10 -8.39 -5.89 1.29
C ILE A 10 -8.32 -5.59 2.80
N GLN A 11 -9.26 -6.09 3.59
CA GLN A 11 -9.23 -5.96 5.05
C GLN A 11 -8.02 -6.69 5.64
N GLN A 12 -7.79 -7.95 5.27
CA GLN A 12 -6.64 -8.74 5.75
C GLN A 12 -5.31 -8.09 5.35
N LEU A 13 -5.20 -7.62 4.10
CA LEU A 13 -4.02 -6.89 3.63
C LEU A 13 -3.78 -5.62 4.48
N SER A 14 -4.85 -4.88 4.77
CA SER A 14 -4.78 -3.67 5.58
C SER A 14 -4.33 -3.97 7.01
N GLU A 15 -4.80 -5.05 7.63
CA GLU A 15 -4.37 -5.49 8.97
C GLU A 15 -2.88 -5.83 9.01
N HIS A 16 -2.38 -6.56 8.01
CA HIS A 16 -0.95 -6.83 7.89
C HIS A 16 -0.12 -5.56 7.72
N LEU A 17 -0.59 -4.62 6.90
CA LEU A 17 0.07 -3.34 6.68
C LEU A 17 0.02 -2.44 7.92
N ASN A 18 -1.08 -2.44 8.67
CA ASN A 18 -1.25 -1.68 9.91
C ASN A 18 -0.36 -2.21 11.05
N SER A 19 0.00 -3.50 11.03
CA SER A 19 0.96 -4.05 12.00
C SER A 19 2.37 -3.45 11.90
N LEU A 20 2.63 -2.67 10.83
CA LEU A 20 3.88 -1.97 10.61
C LEU A 20 3.95 -0.62 11.33
N LEU A 21 2.81 -0.11 11.80
CA LEU A 21 2.73 1.10 12.61
C LEU A 21 3.34 0.82 13.98
N SER A 22 4.36 1.61 14.36
CA SER A 22 5.07 1.43 15.62
C SER A 22 4.85 2.61 16.57
N VAL A 23 4.97 2.38 17.87
CA VAL A 23 4.93 3.46 18.89
C VAL A 23 5.91 4.59 18.53
N ALA A 24 7.09 4.27 18.01
CA ALA A 24 8.10 5.27 17.65
C ALA A 24 7.62 6.24 16.54
N ASP A 25 6.78 5.78 15.61
CA ASP A 25 6.21 6.64 14.57
C ASP A 25 5.25 7.68 15.17
N PHE A 26 4.51 7.28 16.22
CA PHE A 26 3.57 8.13 16.94
C PHE A 26 4.27 9.09 17.89
N ASP A 27 5.35 8.65 18.54
CA ASP A 27 6.18 9.49 19.42
C ASP A 27 6.77 10.67 18.65
N ARG A 28 7.38 10.39 17.49
CA ARG A 28 7.90 11.43 16.59
C ARG A 28 6.81 12.41 16.16
N LYS A 29 5.63 11.91 15.79
CA LYS A 29 4.52 12.77 15.36
C LYS A 29 3.98 13.62 16.53
N ASN A 30 3.96 13.07 17.73
CA ASN A 30 3.58 13.79 18.94
C ASN A 30 4.53 14.97 19.19
N ASP A 31 5.85 14.73 19.18
CA ASP A 31 6.88 15.77 19.34
C ASP A 31 6.74 16.89 18.30
N GLU A 32 6.49 16.54 17.04
CA GLU A 32 6.24 17.51 15.97
C GLU A 32 4.97 18.33 16.23
N SER A 33 3.89 17.67 16.67
CA SER A 33 2.59 18.29 16.92
C SER A 33 2.59 19.23 18.14
N ALA A 34 3.47 18.99 19.10
CA ALA A 34 3.67 19.84 20.27
C ALA A 34 4.41 21.15 19.92
N SER A 35 4.97 21.26 18.72
CA SER A 35 5.66 22.47 18.27
C SER A 35 4.67 23.65 18.11
N PRO A 36 4.98 24.85 18.62
CA PRO A 36 4.13 26.04 18.46
C PRO A 36 3.87 26.46 17.01
N SER A 37 4.69 25.98 16.06
CA SER A 37 4.56 26.27 14.63
C SER A 37 3.79 25.20 13.86
N PHE A 38 3.34 24.12 14.52
CA PHE A 38 2.66 23.02 13.84
C PHE A 38 1.27 23.46 13.36
N ASN A 39 1.01 23.28 12.06
CA ASN A 39 -0.28 23.59 11.47
C ASN A 39 -1.07 22.29 11.24
N PHE A 40 -1.96 21.93 12.16
CA PHE A 40 -2.80 20.73 12.07
C PHE A 40 -3.64 20.63 10.78
N LYS A 41 -3.81 21.73 10.04
CA LYS A 41 -4.57 21.78 8.78
C LYS A 41 -3.68 21.82 7.53
N SER A 42 -2.35 21.80 7.65
CA SER A 42 -1.50 21.82 6.47
C SER A 42 -1.59 20.49 5.73
N ASP A 43 -1.68 20.59 4.41
CA ASP A 43 -1.40 19.48 3.50
C ASP A 43 0.10 19.19 3.52
N ASP A 44 0.45 17.91 3.59
CA ASP A 44 1.81 17.39 3.59
C ASP A 44 1.94 16.30 2.52
N PRO A 45 2.13 16.71 1.25
CA PRO A 45 2.14 15.78 0.15
C PRO A 45 3.45 15.00 0.09
N PHE A 46 3.37 13.70 -0.18
CA PHE A 46 4.53 12.85 -0.44
C PHE A 46 4.40 12.06 -1.74
N PHE A 47 5.55 11.60 -2.23
CA PHE A 47 5.68 11.04 -3.57
C PHE A 47 5.89 9.53 -3.56
N LEU A 48 5.15 8.83 -4.43
CA LEU A 48 5.31 7.41 -4.73
C LEU A 48 5.85 7.25 -6.16
N PRO A 49 7.18 7.19 -6.34
CA PRO A 49 7.84 7.22 -7.65
C PRO A 49 7.69 5.91 -8.42
N ILE A 50 7.34 6.01 -9.70
CA ILE A 50 7.25 4.86 -10.60
C ILE A 50 8.32 4.98 -11.69
N ASP A 51 9.07 3.91 -11.89
CA ASP A 51 10.06 3.84 -12.96
C ASP A 51 9.40 3.98 -14.35
N GLU A 52 10.03 4.77 -15.23
CA GLU A 52 9.49 5.12 -16.56
C GLU A 52 9.01 3.91 -17.39
N PRO A 53 9.73 2.76 -17.46
CA PRO A 53 9.27 1.60 -18.22
C PRO A 53 7.93 1.03 -17.72
N LEU A 54 7.64 1.17 -16.43
CA LEU A 54 6.47 0.57 -15.78
C LEU A 54 5.28 1.51 -15.71
N LYS A 55 5.52 2.82 -15.84
CA LYS A 55 4.52 3.88 -15.66
C LYS A 55 3.24 3.64 -16.47
N GLY A 56 3.37 3.35 -17.76
CA GLY A 56 2.22 3.14 -18.64
C GLY A 56 1.39 1.92 -18.24
N THR A 57 2.02 0.86 -17.73
CA THR A 57 1.34 -0.34 -17.26
C THR A 57 0.66 -0.09 -15.93
N ILE A 58 1.38 0.52 -14.98
CA ILE A 58 0.86 0.81 -13.64
C ILE A 58 -0.31 1.81 -13.68
N TYR A 59 -0.26 2.85 -14.51
CA TYR A 59 -1.36 3.82 -14.63
C TYR A 59 -2.64 3.24 -15.26
N ARG A 60 -2.51 2.20 -16.09
CA ARG A 60 -3.66 1.48 -16.65
C ARG A 60 -4.19 0.41 -15.70
N SER A 61 -3.40 0.02 -14.69
CA SER A 61 -3.80 -0.93 -13.68
C SER A 61 -4.76 -0.34 -12.66
N SER A 62 -5.34 -1.19 -11.82
CA SER A 62 -6.15 -0.75 -10.69
C SER A 62 -5.35 -0.30 -9.46
N TYR A 63 -4.03 -0.11 -9.56
CA TYR A 63 -3.14 0.19 -8.44
C TYR A 63 -3.48 1.50 -7.69
N LYS A 64 -3.83 2.57 -8.41
CA LYS A 64 -4.32 3.81 -7.77
C LYS A 64 -5.54 3.57 -6.89
N LYS A 65 -6.48 2.73 -7.36
CA LYS A 65 -7.68 2.35 -6.59
C LYS A 65 -7.30 1.55 -5.35
N LEU A 66 -6.33 0.62 -5.46
CA LEU A 66 -5.80 -0.11 -4.30
C LEU A 66 -5.21 0.83 -3.26
N ILE A 67 -4.35 1.79 -3.65
CA ILE A 67 -3.77 2.78 -2.72
C ILE A 67 -4.90 3.54 -1.99
N CYS A 68 -5.87 4.06 -2.73
CA CYS A 68 -6.99 4.80 -2.14
C CYS A 68 -7.81 3.96 -1.15
N GLU A 69 -8.02 2.67 -1.43
CA GLU A 69 -8.77 1.79 -0.52
C GLU A 69 -7.98 1.40 0.73
N LEU A 70 -6.66 1.25 0.61
CA LEU A 70 -5.80 0.95 1.75
C LEU A 70 -5.67 2.14 2.69
N ILE A 71 -5.50 3.36 2.15
CA ILE A 71 -5.40 4.59 2.95
C ILE A 71 -6.59 4.73 3.90
N LYS A 72 -7.82 4.49 3.40
CA LYS A 72 -9.06 4.57 4.21
C LYS A 72 -9.13 3.55 5.36
N ARG A 73 -8.27 2.53 5.34
CA ARG A 73 -8.23 1.43 6.31
C ARG A 73 -6.98 1.47 7.20
N ILE A 74 -6.15 2.51 7.07
CA ILE A 74 -5.00 2.69 7.94
C ILE A 74 -5.50 3.08 9.34
N GLN A 75 -5.17 2.24 10.32
CA GLN A 75 -5.56 2.41 11.71
C GLN A 75 -4.60 1.66 12.62
N ILE A 76 -4.55 2.05 13.90
CA ILE A 76 -3.89 1.25 14.93
C ILE A 76 -4.69 -0.04 15.12
N PRO A 77 -4.08 -1.24 15.02
CA PRO A 77 -4.79 -2.49 15.29
C PRO A 77 -5.33 -2.53 16.72
N GLU A 78 -6.56 -3.01 16.91
CA GLU A 78 -7.20 -3.07 18.25
C GLU A 78 -6.35 -3.86 19.25
N SER A 79 -5.73 -4.96 18.79
CA SER A 79 -4.83 -5.80 19.59
C SER A 79 -3.55 -5.08 20.04
N CYS A 80 -3.19 -3.96 19.42
CA CYS A 80 -2.00 -3.18 19.75
C CYS A 80 -2.32 -1.98 20.65
N ILE A 81 -3.58 -1.59 20.84
CA ILE A 81 -3.96 -0.37 21.60
C ILE A 81 -3.35 -0.37 23.01
N ASP A 82 -3.36 -1.51 23.70
CA ASP A 82 -2.80 -1.60 25.06
C ASP A 82 -1.28 -1.38 25.10
N ILE A 83 -0.56 -1.67 24.01
CA ILE A 83 0.86 -1.35 23.86
C ILE A 83 1.03 0.16 23.69
N PHE A 84 0.19 0.80 22.88
CA PHE A 84 0.23 2.27 22.76
C PHE A 84 -0.08 2.96 24.09
N ARG A 85 -1.01 2.42 24.89
CA ARG A 85 -1.34 2.92 26.23
C ARG A 85 -0.27 2.69 27.29
N SER A 86 0.68 1.78 27.08
CA SER A 86 1.81 1.64 28.01
C SER A 86 2.85 2.75 27.83
N GLU A 87 2.92 3.31 26.62
CA GLU A 87 3.93 4.31 26.23
C GLU A 87 3.37 5.74 26.22
N PHE A 88 2.07 5.90 25.94
CA PHE A 88 1.38 7.18 25.86
C PHE A 88 0.21 7.26 26.85
N ASP A 89 -0.22 8.48 27.18
CA ASP A 89 -1.47 8.65 27.92
C ASP A 89 -2.69 8.28 27.05
N ASP A 90 -3.78 7.90 27.71
CA ASP A 90 -4.99 7.41 27.01
C ASP A 90 -5.63 8.53 26.15
N GLU A 91 -5.45 9.79 26.52
CA GLU A 91 -5.96 10.93 25.76
C GLU A 91 -5.25 11.04 24.41
N LEU A 92 -3.92 10.95 24.37
CA LEU A 92 -3.12 11.00 23.16
C LEU A 92 -3.39 9.81 22.25
N VAL A 93 -3.50 8.60 22.80
CA VAL A 93 -3.87 7.40 22.02
C VAL A 93 -5.24 7.61 21.35
N MET A 94 -6.22 8.14 22.09
CA MET A 94 -7.54 8.44 21.53
C MET A 94 -7.51 9.54 20.46
N ILE A 95 -6.68 10.58 20.62
CA ILE A 95 -6.47 11.61 19.60
C ILE A 95 -5.97 10.97 18.31
N PHE A 96 -4.98 10.08 18.39
CA PHE A 96 -4.42 9.41 17.22
C PHE A 96 -5.40 8.46 16.54
N LEU A 97 -6.16 7.68 17.32
CA LEU A 97 -7.20 6.78 16.78
C LEU A 97 -8.27 7.55 16.01
N VAL A 98 -8.77 8.66 16.60
CA VAL A 98 -9.77 9.53 15.94
C VAL A 98 -9.17 10.22 14.72
N SER A 99 -7.94 10.73 14.84
CA SER A 99 -7.26 11.42 13.75
C SER A 99 -7.05 10.51 12.55
N LEU A 100 -6.56 9.28 12.74
CA LEU A 100 -6.41 8.32 11.63
C LEU A 100 -7.75 8.00 11.00
N LYS A 101 -8.78 7.72 11.81
CA LYS A 101 -10.12 7.38 11.30
C LYS A 101 -10.72 8.49 10.44
N ASP A 102 -10.63 9.74 10.89
CA ASP A 102 -11.29 10.87 10.23
C ASP A 102 -10.45 11.43 9.08
N LEU A 103 -9.14 11.57 9.29
CA LEU A 103 -8.26 12.26 8.34
C LEU A 103 -7.88 11.37 7.15
N THR A 104 -7.87 10.04 7.28
CA THR A 104 -7.67 9.14 6.13
C THR A 104 -8.77 9.29 5.07
N GLN A 105 -9.97 9.74 5.45
CA GLN A 105 -11.11 9.89 4.53
C GLN A 105 -10.96 11.07 3.57
N ILE A 106 -10.12 12.05 3.91
CA ILE A 106 -9.89 13.26 3.11
C ILE A 106 -8.60 13.21 2.30
N VAL A 107 -7.82 12.12 2.43
CA VAL A 107 -6.60 11.91 1.64
C VAL A 107 -6.95 11.69 0.18
N THR A 108 -6.19 12.33 -0.71
CA THR A 108 -6.35 12.16 -2.16
C THR A 108 -5.07 11.63 -2.79
N VAL A 109 -5.22 10.96 -3.94
CA VAL A 109 -4.09 10.43 -4.72
C VAL A 109 -4.20 10.96 -6.14
N GLU A 110 -3.19 11.69 -6.56
CA GLU A 110 -3.10 12.32 -7.87
C GLU A 110 -2.05 11.63 -8.74
N GLU A 111 -2.30 11.60 -10.05
CA GLU A 111 -1.30 11.14 -11.02
C GLU A 111 -0.36 12.29 -11.36
N HIS A 112 0.93 11.99 -11.36
CA HIS A 112 2.00 12.92 -11.69
C HIS A 112 2.85 12.34 -12.83
N GLU A 113 3.73 13.14 -13.44
CA GLU A 113 4.57 12.66 -14.55
C GLU A 113 5.51 11.49 -14.18
N LYS A 114 5.87 11.38 -12.90
CA LYS A 114 6.87 10.44 -12.36
C LYS A 114 6.30 9.37 -11.42
N GLY A 115 4.99 9.32 -11.20
CA GLY A 115 4.36 8.48 -10.19
C GLY A 115 3.08 9.07 -9.60
N TYR A 116 2.77 8.71 -8.35
CA TYR A 116 1.61 9.25 -7.64
C TYR A 116 2.03 10.26 -6.57
N ILE A 117 1.23 11.32 -6.41
CA ILE A 117 1.32 12.23 -5.26
C ILE A 117 0.16 11.89 -4.32
N VAL A 118 0.48 11.66 -3.05
CA VAL A 118 -0.51 11.46 -1.98
C VAL A 118 -0.61 12.75 -1.19
N HIS A 119 -1.78 13.40 -1.25
CA HIS A 119 -2.07 14.61 -0.47
C HIS A 119 -2.79 14.20 0.81
N CYS A 120 -2.19 14.49 1.95
CA CYS A 120 -2.72 14.11 3.24
C CYS A 120 -2.42 15.16 4.32
N PRO A 121 -3.24 15.23 5.37
CA PRO A 121 -2.94 16.11 6.49
C PRO A 121 -1.62 15.74 7.17
N ILE A 122 -0.82 16.75 7.52
CA ILE A 122 0.48 16.60 8.20
C ILE A 122 0.41 15.76 9.49
N MET A 123 -0.77 15.69 10.13
CA MET A 123 -0.99 14.90 11.34
C MET A 123 -0.82 13.39 11.10
N ILE A 124 -1.06 12.91 9.88
CA ILE A 124 -1.06 11.47 9.56
C ILE A 124 -0.03 11.10 8.49
N SER A 125 0.62 12.07 7.84
CA SER A 125 1.53 11.84 6.71
C SER A 125 2.64 10.85 7.04
N ASP A 126 3.35 11.08 8.14
CA ASP A 126 4.43 10.21 8.63
C ASP A 126 3.98 8.84 9.09
N LEU A 127 2.71 8.67 9.43
CA LEU A 127 2.14 7.37 9.83
C LEU A 127 1.77 6.55 8.60
N ILE A 128 1.22 7.20 7.58
CA ILE A 128 0.77 6.55 6.34
C ILE A 128 1.94 6.26 5.40
N MET A 129 2.91 7.18 5.31
CA MET A 129 4.00 7.09 4.34
C MET A 129 4.78 5.77 4.43
N PRO A 130 5.27 5.30 5.60
CA PRO A 130 6.01 4.03 5.67
C PRO A 130 5.21 2.82 5.20
N VAL A 131 3.90 2.81 5.51
CA VAL A 131 2.98 1.73 5.11
C VAL A 131 2.84 1.70 3.59
N LEU A 132 2.56 2.85 2.97
CA LEU A 132 2.40 2.94 1.52
C LEU A 132 3.71 2.73 0.78
N SER A 133 4.84 3.24 1.29
CA SER A 133 6.15 3.09 0.66
C SER A 133 6.55 1.62 0.53
N ARG A 134 6.31 0.78 1.56
CA ARG A 134 6.63 -0.65 1.51
C ARG A 134 5.81 -1.38 0.45
N LEU A 135 4.49 -1.20 0.48
CA LEU A 135 3.61 -1.77 -0.55
C LEU A 135 4.01 -1.28 -1.94
N HIS A 136 4.30 0.01 -2.07
CA HIS A 136 4.64 0.63 -3.34
C HIS A 136 5.90 0.04 -3.95
N SER A 137 6.97 -0.06 -3.16
CA SER A 137 8.21 -0.69 -3.62
C SER A 137 8.00 -2.13 -4.06
N GLU A 138 7.18 -2.90 -3.34
CA GLU A 138 6.93 -4.29 -3.69
C GLU A 138 6.08 -4.44 -4.96
N VAL A 139 5.05 -3.60 -5.12
CA VAL A 139 4.21 -3.58 -6.33
C VAL A 139 5.03 -3.18 -7.55
N THR A 140 5.80 -2.09 -7.49
CA THR A 140 6.60 -1.63 -8.64
C THR A 140 7.68 -2.65 -9.00
N TYR A 141 8.35 -3.23 -8.01
CA TYR A 141 9.31 -4.31 -8.23
C TYR A 141 8.67 -5.52 -8.92
N THR A 142 7.53 -6.00 -8.42
CA THR A 142 6.83 -7.16 -8.98
C THR A 142 6.32 -6.89 -10.39
N PHE A 143 5.80 -5.68 -10.67
CA PHE A 143 5.46 -5.27 -12.04
C PHE A 143 6.68 -5.34 -12.96
N GLY A 144 7.85 -4.90 -12.50
CA GLY A 144 9.10 -4.98 -13.25
C GLY A 144 9.51 -6.40 -13.57
N GLU A 145 9.54 -7.28 -12.56
CA GLU A 145 9.90 -8.69 -12.75
C GLU A 145 8.94 -9.40 -13.71
N PHE A 146 7.62 -9.30 -13.47
CA PHE A 146 6.66 -10.02 -14.29
C PHE A 146 6.60 -9.48 -15.72
N SER A 147 6.75 -8.17 -15.92
CA SER A 147 6.87 -7.59 -17.26
C SER A 147 8.09 -8.15 -17.99
N SER A 148 9.24 -8.29 -17.31
CA SER A 148 10.45 -8.85 -17.91
C SER A 148 10.27 -10.32 -18.34
N TYR A 149 9.50 -11.11 -17.57
CA TYR A 149 9.20 -12.50 -17.93
C TYR A 149 8.25 -12.59 -19.13
N ILE A 150 7.25 -11.71 -19.19
CA ILE A 150 6.34 -11.60 -20.34
C ILE A 150 7.14 -11.23 -21.61
N GLU A 151 8.05 -10.26 -21.51
CA GLU A 151 8.91 -9.84 -22.61
C GLU A 151 9.82 -10.98 -23.09
N ALA A 152 10.42 -11.75 -22.17
CA ALA A 152 11.24 -12.90 -22.49
C ALA A 152 10.49 -14.03 -23.22
N LEU A 153 9.15 -14.00 -23.18
CA LEU A 153 8.25 -14.95 -23.86
C LEU A 153 7.46 -14.28 -24.99
N ASP A 154 8.03 -13.24 -25.61
CA ASP A 154 7.47 -12.52 -26.75
C ASP A 154 6.05 -11.97 -26.50
N GLY A 155 5.75 -11.59 -25.24
CA GLY A 155 4.45 -11.04 -24.85
C GLY A 155 3.37 -12.08 -24.54
N ASN A 156 3.67 -13.38 -24.59
CA ASN A 156 2.66 -14.43 -24.39
C ASN A 156 2.45 -14.76 -22.90
N THR A 157 1.47 -14.11 -22.28
CA THR A 157 1.13 -14.34 -20.86
C THR A 157 0.61 -15.74 -20.57
N ASN A 158 0.02 -16.44 -21.54
CA ASN A 158 -0.48 -17.82 -21.35
C ASN A 158 0.65 -18.86 -21.25
N SER A 159 1.87 -18.49 -21.63
CA SER A 159 3.07 -19.30 -21.40
C SER A 159 3.57 -19.21 -19.95
N LEU A 160 2.99 -18.35 -19.13
CA LEU A 160 3.27 -18.20 -17.71
C LEU A 160 2.07 -18.73 -16.91
N PHE A 161 2.31 -19.09 -15.65
CA PHE A 161 1.24 -19.12 -14.66
C PHE A 161 1.80 -18.79 -13.28
N LEU A 162 0.99 -18.13 -12.47
CA LEU A 162 1.38 -17.75 -11.12
C LEU A 162 1.21 -18.94 -10.15
N ASN A 163 2.28 -19.28 -9.44
CA ASN A 163 2.24 -20.15 -8.26
C ASN A 163 2.62 -19.34 -7.03
N ALA A 164 1.72 -18.43 -6.64
CA ALA A 164 1.96 -17.45 -5.58
C ALA A 164 2.48 -18.14 -4.29
N LYS A 165 3.74 -17.86 -3.96
CA LYS A 165 4.43 -18.36 -2.76
C LYS A 165 5.17 -17.20 -2.07
N GLY A 166 4.47 -16.07 -1.94
CA GLY A 166 4.98 -14.93 -1.20
C GLY A 166 5.44 -15.35 0.20
N CYS A 167 6.53 -14.76 0.68
CA CYS A 167 7.08 -15.08 2.00
C CYS A 167 6.18 -14.62 3.17
N ASN A 168 5.22 -13.75 2.87
CA ASN A 168 4.18 -13.27 3.77
C ASN A 168 2.89 -12.94 2.97
N ALA A 169 1.81 -12.62 3.69
CA ALA A 169 0.50 -12.32 3.10
C ALA A 169 0.50 -11.09 2.17
N VAL A 170 1.27 -10.04 2.49
CA VAL A 170 1.40 -8.84 1.64
C VAL A 170 2.07 -9.22 0.32
N SER A 171 3.19 -9.93 0.37
CA SER A 171 3.91 -10.40 -0.81
C SER A 171 3.06 -11.32 -1.68
N GLN A 172 2.32 -12.24 -1.05
CA GLN A 172 1.41 -13.12 -1.76
C GLN A 172 0.30 -12.32 -2.47
N PHE A 173 -0.31 -11.37 -1.77
CA PHE A 173 -1.31 -10.48 -2.36
C PHE A 173 -0.73 -9.69 -3.54
N VAL A 174 0.45 -9.08 -3.39
CA VAL A 174 1.07 -8.27 -4.45
C VAL A 174 1.34 -9.12 -5.69
N GLN A 175 1.89 -10.33 -5.54
CA GLN A 175 2.10 -11.24 -6.66
C GLN A 175 0.80 -11.58 -7.38
N MET A 176 -0.26 -11.90 -6.63
CA MET A 176 -1.58 -12.20 -7.19
C MET A 176 -2.20 -10.99 -7.89
N PHE A 177 -2.12 -9.82 -7.27
CA PHE A 177 -2.61 -8.55 -7.82
C PHE A 177 -1.91 -8.19 -9.13
N VAL A 178 -0.58 -8.23 -9.15
CA VAL A 178 0.19 -7.87 -10.35
C VAL A 178 -0.03 -8.89 -11.47
N ALA A 179 -0.12 -10.19 -11.17
CA ALA A 179 -0.45 -11.20 -12.16
C ALA A 179 -1.82 -10.97 -12.80
N ASP A 180 -2.84 -10.66 -12.01
CA ASP A 180 -4.20 -10.35 -12.51
C ASP A 180 -4.18 -9.12 -13.43
N GLU A 181 -3.50 -8.05 -13.02
CA GLU A 181 -3.40 -6.81 -13.82
C GLU A 181 -2.59 -7.00 -15.12
N LEU A 182 -1.64 -7.93 -15.13
CA LEU A 182 -0.86 -8.30 -16.33
C LEU A 182 -1.51 -9.41 -17.17
N GLY A 183 -2.63 -10.00 -16.73
CA GLY A 183 -3.31 -11.08 -17.44
C GLY A 183 -2.53 -12.40 -17.44
N ILE A 184 -1.75 -12.67 -16.39
CA ILE A 184 -1.07 -13.95 -16.17
C ILE A 184 -2.06 -14.92 -15.49
N PRO A 185 -2.28 -16.12 -16.03
CA PRO A 185 -3.26 -17.04 -15.47
C PRO A 185 -2.80 -17.66 -14.15
N GLU A 186 -3.75 -17.97 -13.26
CA GLU A 186 -3.48 -18.66 -11.98
C GLU A 186 -3.14 -20.15 -12.13
N ARG A 187 -3.41 -20.72 -13.31
CA ARG A 187 -3.21 -22.13 -13.61
C ARG A 187 -2.58 -22.29 -14.99
N PRO A 188 -1.77 -23.33 -15.20
CA PRO A 188 -1.17 -23.57 -16.51
C PRO A 188 -2.26 -23.77 -17.57
N VAL A 189 -2.23 -22.94 -18.60
CA VAL A 189 -3.08 -23.07 -19.79
C VAL A 189 -2.49 -24.09 -20.78
N TYR A 190 -1.16 -24.21 -20.79
CA TYR A 190 -0.40 -25.16 -21.62
C TYR A 190 0.40 -26.13 -20.75
N GLN A 191 0.71 -27.32 -21.28
CA GLN A 191 1.53 -28.33 -20.60
C GLN A 191 2.97 -27.85 -20.29
N ASN A 192 3.50 -26.87 -21.03
CA ASN A 192 4.85 -26.35 -20.89
C ASN A 192 4.89 -24.91 -20.35
N ALA A 193 3.83 -24.45 -19.68
CA ALA A 193 3.83 -23.12 -19.08
C ALA A 193 4.90 -23.01 -17.97
N VAL A 194 5.60 -21.89 -17.95
CA VAL A 194 6.63 -21.56 -16.95
C VAL A 194 5.94 -21.07 -15.68
N VAL A 195 6.38 -21.60 -14.55
CA VAL A 195 5.90 -21.18 -13.23
C VAL A 195 6.61 -19.89 -12.85
N ILE A 196 5.85 -18.88 -12.41
CA ILE A 196 6.38 -17.70 -11.71
C ILE A 196 5.93 -17.67 -10.26
#